data_AF-A0A3E3I060-F1
#
_entry.id   AF-A0A3E3I060-F1
#
_cell.length_a   1.000
_cell.length_b   1.000
_cell.length_c   1.000
_cell.angle_alpha   90.00
_cell.angle_beta   90.00
_cell.angle_gamma   90.00
#
_symmetry.space_group_name_H-M   'P 1'
#
loop_
_entity.id
_entity.type
_entity.pdbx_description
1 polymer ?
#
loop_
_entity_poly.entity_id
_entity_poly.type
_entity_poly.pdbx_seq_one_letter_code
_entity_poly.pdbx_strand_id
1 'polypeptide(L)'
;MNYKELIKLYDNSWRTGTVAPIAHTMTRTKIGVLLSPNGQLLAAKKIDEVMPIPCTVQSETRTSNIAPHAIHDNITYLSETPGREKRYIAYMDQLRNYLSETDDLLAYAVYKYLRRGTIRMELAPILTNIQASEGACISFALPGMKTTISESWIEWYTSYLPQNGTCAITGKPDYIPDAYPRNIRYASDMSHLFVKEEVQLNCMENLTAGYTAAQKILHVLQSMIWAGEDS
;
A
#
# COMPACT_ATOMS: atom_id res chain seq x y z
N MET A 1 24.55 1.32 -11.91
CA MET A 1 24.11 1.66 -10.54
C MET A 1 24.08 0.37 -9.72
N ASN A 2 24.84 0.32 -8.64
CA ASN A 2 24.95 -0.84 -7.73
C ASN A 2 23.74 -0.85 -6.76
N TYR A 3 23.32 -2.02 -6.24
CA TYR A 3 22.23 -2.12 -5.26
C TYR A 3 22.45 -1.24 -4.02
N LYS A 4 23.71 -1.05 -3.60
CA LYS A 4 24.06 -0.15 -2.49
C LYS A 4 23.72 1.32 -2.80
N GLU A 5 23.88 1.74 -4.05
CA GLU A 5 23.54 3.09 -4.49
C GLU A 5 22.03 3.28 -4.54
N LEU A 6 21.28 2.27 -5.00
CA LEU A 6 19.81 2.26 -4.97
C LEU A 6 19.26 2.37 -3.54
N ILE A 7 19.79 1.57 -2.61
CA ILE A 7 19.40 1.64 -1.20
C ILE A 7 19.74 3.00 -0.60
N LYS A 8 20.93 3.54 -0.89
CA LYS A 8 21.33 4.88 -0.43
C LYS A 8 20.41 5.97 -1.00
N LEU A 9 20.03 5.87 -2.26
CA LEU A 9 19.10 6.80 -2.89
C LEU A 9 17.73 6.74 -2.23
N TYR A 10 17.21 5.54 -1.96
CA TYR A 10 15.99 5.33 -1.20
C TYR A 10 16.05 6.03 0.16
N ASP A 11 17.10 5.75 0.95
CA ASP A 11 17.24 6.25 2.32
C ASP A 11 17.24 7.79 2.39
N ASN A 12 17.70 8.45 1.32
CA ASN A 12 17.72 9.90 1.20
C ASN A 12 16.41 10.52 0.65
N SER A 13 15.50 9.72 0.09
CA SER A 13 14.38 10.24 -0.71
C SER A 13 12.99 9.80 -0.28
N TRP A 14 12.84 8.69 0.46
CA TRP A 14 11.49 8.16 0.76
C TRP A 14 10.58 9.11 1.54
N ARG A 15 11.16 10.06 2.30
CA ARG A 15 10.41 11.10 3.03
C ARG A 15 9.96 12.28 2.17
N THR A 16 10.41 12.39 0.92
CA THR A 16 9.96 13.46 0.01
C THR A 16 8.59 13.16 -0.60
N GLY A 17 8.09 11.93 -0.47
CA GLY A 17 6.87 11.46 -1.13
C GLY A 17 7.07 11.06 -2.59
N THR A 18 8.28 11.20 -3.14
CA THR A 18 8.62 10.83 -4.53
C THR A 18 8.84 9.32 -4.68
N VAL A 19 9.30 8.67 -3.62
CA VAL A 19 9.55 7.23 -3.55
C VAL A 19 8.59 6.64 -2.52
N ALA A 20 7.91 5.54 -2.86
CA ALA A 20 7.05 4.86 -1.89
C ALA A 20 7.88 4.43 -0.67
N PRO A 21 7.42 4.71 0.57
CA PRO A 21 8.01 4.11 1.75
C PRO A 21 7.92 2.58 1.72
N ILE A 22 8.67 1.89 2.58
CA ILE A 22 8.45 0.47 2.82
C ILE A 22 7.01 0.28 3.31
N ALA A 23 6.40 -0.86 2.99
CA ALA A 23 5.01 -1.15 3.36
C ALA A 23 4.01 -0.16 2.77
N HIS A 24 4.36 0.47 1.64
CA HIS A 24 3.49 1.33 0.87
C HIS A 24 3.63 1.03 -0.61
N THR A 25 2.58 1.34 -1.37
CA THR A 25 2.60 1.29 -2.83
C THR A 25 2.08 2.61 -3.38
N MET A 26 2.64 3.10 -4.50
CA MET A 26 2.07 4.30 -5.13
C MET A 26 0.79 3.94 -5.86
N THR A 27 -0.29 4.63 -5.54
CA THR A 27 -1.60 4.43 -6.15
C THR A 27 -2.15 5.74 -6.66
N ARG A 28 -2.67 5.72 -7.89
CA ARG A 28 -3.41 6.85 -8.45
C ARG A 28 -4.80 6.91 -7.82
N THR A 29 -4.99 7.89 -6.95
CA THR A 29 -6.23 8.12 -6.22
C THR A 29 -7.16 9.02 -7.03
N LYS A 30 -8.45 8.68 -7.07
CA LYS A 30 -9.46 9.43 -7.82
C LYS A 30 -10.41 10.25 -6.94
N ILE A 31 -10.49 9.90 -5.65
CA ILE A 31 -11.34 10.60 -4.67
C ILE A 31 -10.55 10.79 -3.38
N GLY A 32 -10.49 12.03 -2.91
CA GLY A 32 -9.99 12.37 -1.57
C GLY A 32 -11.16 12.61 -0.63
N VAL A 33 -11.13 11.98 0.54
CA VAL A 33 -12.14 12.10 1.60
C VAL A 33 -11.50 12.71 2.84
N LEU A 34 -12.00 13.89 3.23
CA LEU A 34 -11.58 14.56 4.45
C LEU A 34 -12.52 14.15 5.59
N LEU A 35 -11.95 13.56 6.64
CA LEU A 35 -12.66 13.15 7.84
C LEU A 35 -12.32 14.06 9.02
N SER A 36 -13.23 14.20 9.98
CA SER A 36 -12.88 14.69 11.31
C SER A 36 -12.12 13.61 12.09
N PRO A 37 -11.37 13.95 13.16
CA PRO A 37 -10.73 12.96 14.02
C PRO A 37 -11.71 11.94 14.63
N ASN A 38 -13.00 12.25 14.67
CA ASN A 38 -14.07 11.36 15.15
C ASN A 38 -14.71 10.51 14.03
N GLY A 39 -14.18 10.58 12.80
CA GLY A 39 -14.67 9.83 11.65
C GLY A 39 -15.92 10.40 11.00
N GLN A 40 -16.25 11.69 11.19
CA GLN A 40 -17.35 12.33 10.43
C GLN A 40 -16.84 12.80 9.07
N LEU A 41 -17.65 12.66 8.03
CA LEU A 41 -17.32 13.21 6.71
C LEU A 41 -17.36 14.74 6.77
N LEU A 42 -16.24 15.39 6.43
CA LEU A 42 -16.17 16.85 6.32
C LEU A 42 -16.28 17.29 4.87
N ALA A 43 -15.58 16.59 3.96
CA ALA A 43 -15.64 16.86 2.53
C ALA A 43 -15.21 15.64 1.72
N ALA A 44 -15.63 15.58 0.45
CA ALA A 44 -15.09 14.67 -0.53
C ALA A 44 -14.87 15.41 -1.85
N LYS A 45 -13.77 15.13 -2.54
CA LYS A 45 -13.41 15.80 -3.80
C LYS A 45 -12.80 14.83 -4.79
N LYS A 46 -13.04 15.08 -6.08
CA LYS A 46 -12.31 14.46 -7.18
C LYS A 46 -10.87 14.93 -7.10
N ILE A 47 -9.95 13.98 -7.07
CA ILE A 47 -8.52 14.22 -7.22
C ILE A 47 -7.98 13.33 -8.34
N ASP A 48 -6.77 13.58 -8.81
CA ASP A 48 -6.07 12.68 -9.72
C ASP A 48 -4.59 12.72 -9.41
N GLU A 49 -4.24 12.14 -8.27
CA GLU A 49 -2.91 12.25 -7.68
C GLU A 49 -2.36 10.85 -7.42
N VAL A 50 -1.07 10.66 -7.74
CA VAL A 50 -0.33 9.46 -7.37
C VAL A 50 0.24 9.69 -5.98
N MET A 51 -0.12 8.82 -5.03
CA MET A 51 0.30 8.95 -3.64
C MET A 51 0.63 7.60 -3.03
N PRO A 52 1.57 7.53 -2.08
CA PRO A 52 1.90 6.31 -1.38
C PRO A 52 0.77 5.91 -0.44
N ILE A 53 0.18 4.74 -0.60
CA ILE A 53 -0.82 4.20 0.32
C ILE A 53 -0.23 3.01 1.09
N PRO A 54 -0.53 2.85 2.39
CA PRO A 54 -0.03 1.72 3.16
C PRO A 54 -0.55 0.38 2.60
N CYS A 55 0.33 -0.60 2.53
CA CYS A 55 0.03 -1.91 1.98
C CYS A 55 0.78 -3.03 2.70
N THR A 56 0.24 -4.24 2.58
CA THR A 56 0.96 -5.49 2.87
C THR A 56 1.55 -6.06 1.60
N VAL A 57 2.53 -6.97 1.71
CA VAL A 57 3.06 -7.77 0.58
C VAL A 57 1.92 -8.38 -0.24
N GLN A 58 0.94 -9.00 0.43
CA GLN A 58 -0.17 -9.67 -0.25
C GLN A 58 -1.06 -8.70 -1.03
N SER A 59 -1.28 -7.49 -0.52
CA SER A 59 -2.09 -6.46 -1.19
C SER A 59 -1.34 -5.81 -2.35
N GLU A 60 -0.03 -5.63 -2.22
CA GLU A 60 0.83 -5.05 -3.25
C GLU A 60 1.00 -5.99 -4.45
N THR A 61 1.10 -7.30 -4.21
CA THR A 61 1.26 -8.32 -5.27
C THR A 61 -0.07 -8.93 -5.72
N ARG A 62 -1.20 -8.35 -5.32
CA ARG A 62 -2.55 -8.88 -5.51
C ARG A 62 -2.86 -9.14 -6.99
N THR A 63 -3.35 -10.34 -7.30
CA THR A 63 -3.92 -10.69 -8.62
C THR A 63 -5.40 -11.02 -8.51
N SER A 64 -5.76 -11.92 -7.59
CA SER A 64 -7.12 -12.40 -7.38
C SER A 64 -7.48 -12.65 -5.90
N ASN A 65 -6.50 -12.61 -5.00
CA ASN A 65 -6.71 -12.77 -3.56
C ASN A 65 -7.39 -11.54 -2.93
N ILE A 66 -8.12 -11.78 -1.84
CA ILE A 66 -8.72 -10.73 -1.01
C ILE A 66 -7.62 -10.22 -0.07
N ALA A 67 -6.99 -9.12 -0.45
CA ALA A 67 -5.92 -8.50 0.32
C ALA A 67 -6.07 -6.97 0.26
N PRO A 68 -6.69 -6.33 1.28
CA PRO A 68 -6.93 -4.90 1.28
C PRO A 68 -5.62 -4.10 1.41
N HIS A 69 -5.58 -2.94 0.74
CA HIS A 69 -4.66 -1.87 1.12
C HIS A 69 -5.16 -1.22 2.40
N ALA A 70 -4.23 -0.82 3.27
CA ALA A 70 -4.57 -0.33 4.59
C ALA A 70 -4.89 1.16 4.56
N ILE A 71 -5.84 1.59 5.39
CA ILE A 71 -6.32 2.98 5.55
C ILE A 71 -7.02 3.54 4.29
N HIS A 72 -6.59 3.16 3.09
CA HIS A 72 -7.11 3.59 1.79
C HIS A 72 -7.36 2.36 0.92
N ASP A 73 -8.42 2.35 0.11
CA ASP A 73 -8.61 1.35 -0.95
C ASP A 73 -9.74 1.81 -1.89
N ASN A 74 -10.14 0.95 -2.80
CA ASN A 74 -11.32 1.14 -3.62
C ASN A 74 -12.62 0.81 -2.86
N ILE A 75 -13.74 1.33 -3.37
CA ILE A 75 -15.06 1.27 -2.70
C ILE A 75 -15.50 -0.16 -2.36
N THR A 76 -15.01 -1.19 -3.07
CA THR A 76 -15.39 -2.60 -2.84
C THR A 76 -14.76 -3.19 -1.57
N TYR A 77 -13.67 -2.60 -1.08
CA TYR A 77 -13.08 -2.92 0.22
C TYR A 77 -13.57 -1.98 1.33
N LEU A 78 -14.04 -0.77 0.98
CA LEU A 78 -14.48 0.23 1.95
C LEU A 78 -15.96 0.11 2.32
N SER A 79 -16.71 -0.76 1.66
CA SER A 79 -18.14 -0.95 1.93
C SER A 79 -18.64 -2.32 1.51
N GLU A 80 -19.73 -2.75 2.14
CA GLU A 80 -20.48 -3.91 1.68
C GLU A 80 -20.84 -3.76 0.19
N THR A 81 -20.54 -4.81 -0.55
CA THR A 81 -20.68 -4.85 -2.00
C THR A 81 -21.27 -6.21 -2.36
N PRO A 82 -22.46 -6.26 -2.98
CA PRO A 82 -23.08 -7.53 -3.36
C PRO A 82 -22.14 -8.42 -4.17
N GLY A 83 -21.95 -9.65 -3.74
CA GLY A 83 -21.05 -10.64 -4.35
C GLY A 83 -19.55 -10.45 -4.03
N ARG A 84 -19.20 -9.48 -3.17
CA ARG A 84 -17.81 -9.18 -2.74
C ARG A 84 -17.72 -8.86 -1.24
N GLU A 85 -18.66 -9.34 -0.44
CA GLU A 85 -18.85 -9.01 0.97
C GLU A 85 -17.58 -9.28 1.80
N LYS A 86 -16.86 -10.36 1.47
CA LYS A 86 -15.59 -10.74 2.12
C LYS A 86 -14.50 -9.66 2.05
N ARG A 87 -14.54 -8.77 1.06
CA ARG A 87 -13.56 -7.67 0.91
C ARG A 87 -13.68 -6.66 2.04
N TYR A 88 -14.90 -6.21 2.31
CA TYR A 88 -15.15 -5.24 3.38
C TYR A 88 -14.85 -5.83 4.76
N ILE A 89 -15.22 -7.09 4.98
CA ILE A 89 -14.90 -7.81 6.22
C ILE A 89 -13.38 -7.86 6.43
N ALA A 90 -12.63 -8.33 5.42
CA ALA A 90 -11.18 -8.40 5.50
C ALA A 90 -10.52 -7.02 5.73
N TYR A 91 -11.05 -5.97 5.12
CA TYR A 91 -10.57 -4.60 5.33
C TYR A 91 -10.80 -4.14 6.78
N MET A 92 -12.02 -4.31 7.31
CA MET A 92 -12.36 -3.89 8.67
C MET A 92 -11.62 -4.70 9.74
N ASP A 93 -11.35 -5.98 9.49
CA ASP A 93 -10.54 -6.83 10.37
C ASP A 93 -9.07 -6.41 10.36
N GLN A 94 -8.48 -6.15 9.18
CA GLN A 94 -7.13 -5.62 9.06
C GLN A 94 -6.99 -4.29 9.81
N LEU A 95 -7.93 -3.35 9.61
CA LEU A 95 -7.90 -2.04 10.25
C LEU A 95 -8.07 -2.15 11.77
N ARG A 96 -8.90 -3.08 12.26
CA ARG A 96 -9.07 -3.34 13.69
C ARG A 96 -7.80 -3.90 14.33
N ASN A 97 -7.14 -4.84 13.67
CA ASN A 97 -5.89 -5.43 14.17
C ASN A 97 -4.75 -4.40 14.20
N TYR A 98 -4.69 -3.52 13.21
CA TYR A 98 -3.74 -2.39 13.24
C TYR A 98 -4.01 -1.46 14.42
N LEU A 99 -5.28 -1.11 14.66
CA LEU A 99 -5.69 -0.23 15.75
C LEU A 99 -5.63 -0.86 17.14
N SER A 100 -5.48 -2.18 17.27
CA SER A 100 -5.33 -2.80 18.60
C SER A 100 -3.96 -2.54 19.23
N GLU A 101 -3.00 -2.09 18.43
CA GLU A 101 -1.60 -1.88 18.87
C GLU A 101 -1.04 -0.52 18.46
N THR A 102 -1.87 0.33 17.85
CA THR A 102 -1.46 1.66 17.40
C THR A 102 -2.53 2.70 17.69
N ASP A 103 -2.08 3.93 17.94
CA ASP A 103 -2.94 5.10 18.14
C ASP A 103 -3.03 5.96 16.85
N ASP A 104 -2.98 5.33 15.66
CA ASP A 104 -3.04 6.04 14.38
C ASP A 104 -4.40 6.73 14.21
N LEU A 105 -4.39 8.06 14.34
CA LEU A 105 -5.59 8.89 14.34
C LEU A 105 -6.38 8.81 13.04
N LEU A 106 -5.69 8.72 11.89
CA LEU A 106 -6.35 8.63 10.60
C LEU A 106 -7.02 7.26 10.45
N ALA A 107 -6.31 6.18 10.76
CA ALA A 107 -6.85 4.82 10.74
C ALA A 107 -8.08 4.70 11.66
N TYR A 108 -8.03 5.31 12.84
CA TYR A 108 -9.15 5.32 13.78
C TYR A 108 -10.38 6.07 13.22
N ALA A 109 -10.16 7.25 12.63
CA ALA A 109 -11.22 8.02 11.99
C ALA A 109 -11.85 7.27 10.81
N VAL A 110 -11.02 6.62 9.98
CA VAL A 110 -11.47 5.75 8.88
C VAL A 110 -12.30 4.59 9.42
N TYR A 111 -11.83 3.89 10.45
CA TYR A 111 -12.57 2.79 11.07
C TYR A 111 -13.95 3.24 11.56
N LYS A 112 -14.03 4.36 12.29
CA LYS A 112 -15.31 4.95 12.74
C LYS A 112 -16.21 5.37 11.58
N TYR A 113 -15.64 5.93 10.53
CA TYR A 113 -16.36 6.35 9.33
C TYR A 113 -17.03 5.16 8.66
N LEU A 114 -16.22 4.13 8.34
CA LEU A 114 -16.67 2.97 7.59
C LEU A 114 -17.62 2.09 8.38
N ARG A 115 -17.47 1.98 9.71
CA ARG A 115 -18.38 1.19 10.57
C ARG A 115 -19.84 1.66 10.52
N ARG A 116 -20.10 2.90 10.07
CA ARG A 116 -21.48 3.40 9.90
C ARG A 116 -22.16 2.86 8.65
N GLY A 117 -21.41 2.33 7.68
CA GLY A 117 -21.96 1.81 6.42
C GLY A 117 -22.52 2.89 5.49
N THR A 118 -22.20 4.17 5.70
CA THR A 118 -22.80 5.30 4.96
C THR A 118 -22.02 5.75 3.74
N ILE A 119 -20.77 5.29 3.55
CA ILE A 119 -19.85 5.81 2.52
C ILE A 119 -20.42 5.78 1.10
N ARG A 120 -21.12 4.71 0.71
CA ARG A 120 -21.72 4.62 -0.64
C ARG A 120 -22.78 5.69 -0.87
N MET A 121 -23.60 5.97 0.15
CA MET A 121 -24.65 6.98 0.09
C MET A 121 -24.04 8.38 0.06
N GLU A 122 -23.10 8.66 0.96
CA GLU A 122 -22.48 9.97 1.11
C GLU A 122 -21.59 10.34 -0.10
N LEU A 123 -20.92 9.36 -0.71
CA LEU A 123 -20.10 9.56 -1.89
C LEU A 123 -20.83 9.34 -3.22
N ALA A 124 -22.11 8.95 -3.22
CA ALA A 124 -22.87 8.73 -4.46
C ALA A 124 -22.80 9.91 -5.44
N PRO A 125 -22.99 11.19 -5.02
CA PRO A 125 -22.94 12.31 -5.94
C PRO A 125 -21.61 12.43 -6.69
N ILE A 126 -20.48 12.21 -5.99
CA ILE A 126 -19.16 12.33 -6.58
C ILE A 126 -18.79 11.11 -7.42
N LEU A 127 -19.13 9.91 -6.96
CA LEU A 127 -18.90 8.66 -7.70
C LEU A 127 -19.60 8.70 -9.07
N THR A 128 -20.84 9.19 -9.10
CA THR A 128 -21.61 9.36 -10.35
C THR A 128 -21.03 10.45 -11.24
N ASN A 129 -20.71 11.63 -10.68
CA ASN A 129 -20.20 12.76 -11.45
C ASN A 129 -18.91 12.39 -12.22
N ILE A 130 -18.00 11.68 -11.56
CA ILE A 130 -16.70 11.35 -12.16
C ILE A 130 -16.70 10.01 -12.90
N GLN A 131 -17.83 9.30 -12.93
CA GLN A 131 -17.97 7.96 -13.48
C GLN A 131 -16.87 7.01 -12.97
N ALA A 132 -16.59 7.07 -11.65
CA ALA A 132 -15.55 6.27 -11.04
C ALA A 132 -15.87 4.78 -11.20
N SER A 133 -14.89 4.00 -11.68
CA SER A 133 -14.98 2.56 -11.62
C SER A 133 -14.95 2.10 -10.17
N GLU A 134 -15.49 0.91 -9.89
CA GLU A 134 -15.40 0.31 -8.55
C GLU A 134 -13.96 0.06 -8.08
N GLY A 135 -12.99 0.03 -9.00
CA GLY A 135 -11.56 -0.10 -8.70
C GLY A 135 -10.86 1.22 -8.44
N ALA A 136 -11.55 2.36 -8.56
CA ALA A 136 -10.97 3.67 -8.28
C ALA A 136 -10.61 3.78 -6.79
N CYS A 137 -9.35 4.11 -6.51
CA CYS A 137 -8.87 4.28 -5.14
C CYS A 137 -9.48 5.55 -4.50
N ILE A 138 -9.89 5.40 -3.25
CA ILE A 138 -10.37 6.46 -2.37
C ILE A 138 -9.34 6.62 -1.24
N SER A 139 -8.76 7.82 -1.13
CA SER A 139 -7.83 8.17 -0.06
C SER A 139 -8.55 8.99 1.01
N PHE A 140 -8.08 8.86 2.25
CA PHE A 140 -8.63 9.52 3.42
C PHE A 140 -7.59 10.45 4.02
N ALA A 141 -8.02 11.57 4.59
CA ALA A 141 -7.15 12.49 5.29
C ALA A 141 -7.86 13.15 6.48
N LEU A 142 -7.08 13.63 7.44
CA LEU A 142 -7.53 14.54 8.49
C LEU A 142 -7.08 15.98 8.16
N PRO A 143 -7.73 17.01 8.73
CA PRO A 143 -7.28 18.40 8.60
C PRO A 143 -5.81 18.56 8.99
N GLY A 144 -5.03 19.21 8.13
CA GLY A 144 -3.61 19.47 8.36
C GLY A 144 -2.65 18.36 7.94
N MET A 145 -3.14 17.18 7.53
CA MET A 145 -2.30 16.14 6.95
C MET A 145 -1.73 16.58 5.59
N LYS A 146 -0.44 16.33 5.37
CA LYS A 146 0.27 16.68 4.14
C LYS A 146 0.59 15.46 3.25
N THR A 147 0.43 14.26 3.79
CA THR A 147 0.85 13.02 3.15
C THR A 147 -0.01 11.86 3.65
N THR A 148 -0.06 10.80 2.84
CA THR A 148 -0.66 9.49 3.17
C THR A 148 0.37 8.49 3.70
N ILE A 149 1.65 8.89 3.80
CA ILE A 149 2.68 8.08 4.46
C ILE A 149 2.32 7.91 5.93
N SER A 150 2.17 6.67 6.38
CA SER A 150 1.98 6.32 7.79
C SER A 150 3.24 5.66 8.33
N GLU A 151 4.03 6.38 9.12
CA GLU A 151 5.20 5.80 9.80
C GLU A 151 4.79 4.74 10.82
N SER A 152 3.67 4.95 11.53
CA SER A 152 3.06 3.96 12.42
C SER A 152 2.72 2.65 11.71
N TRP A 153 2.24 2.71 10.47
CA TRP A 153 2.02 1.50 9.67
C TRP A 153 3.33 0.80 9.31
N ILE A 154 4.37 1.56 8.94
CA ILE A 154 5.69 0.99 8.65
C ILE A 154 6.21 0.22 9.86
N GLU A 155 6.21 0.87 11.03
CA GLU A 155 6.68 0.30 12.29
C GLU A 155 5.88 -0.94 12.67
N TRP A 156 4.55 -0.83 12.69
CA TRP A 156 3.66 -1.95 13.01
C TRP A 156 3.85 -3.10 12.02
N TYR A 157 3.64 -2.87 10.72
CA TYR A 157 3.67 -3.95 9.74
C TYR A 157 5.03 -4.65 9.68
N THR A 158 6.13 -3.90 9.72
CA THR A 158 7.48 -4.50 9.66
C THR A 158 7.84 -5.27 10.93
N SER A 159 7.31 -4.87 12.10
CA SER A 159 7.53 -5.61 13.36
C SER A 159 6.85 -6.99 13.37
N TYR A 160 5.79 -7.17 12.58
CA TYR A 160 5.03 -8.41 12.44
C TYR A 160 5.60 -9.39 11.43
N LEU A 161 6.55 -8.95 10.60
CA LEU A 161 7.12 -9.81 9.57
C LEU A 161 8.08 -10.83 10.19
N PRO A 162 7.85 -12.14 9.98
CA PRO A 162 8.73 -13.15 10.55
C PRO A 162 10.10 -13.11 9.86
N GLN A 163 11.18 -13.22 10.63
CA GLN A 163 12.50 -13.47 10.08
C GLN A 163 12.61 -14.94 9.68
N ASN A 164 12.21 -15.26 8.46
CA ASN A 164 12.11 -16.62 7.93
C ASN A 164 13.27 -17.00 6.99
N GLY A 165 14.28 -16.15 6.84
CA GLY A 165 15.47 -16.45 6.05
C GLY A 165 16.54 -15.37 6.09
N THR A 166 17.58 -15.56 5.28
CA THR A 166 18.69 -14.61 5.11
C THR A 166 18.53 -13.86 3.79
N CYS A 167 18.51 -12.53 3.85
CA CYS A 167 18.41 -11.68 2.66
C CYS A 167 19.67 -11.79 1.79
N ALA A 168 19.53 -12.27 0.55
CA ALA A 168 20.65 -12.44 -0.38
C ALA A 168 21.37 -11.13 -0.76
N ILE A 169 20.71 -9.98 -0.61
CA ILE A 169 21.28 -8.66 -0.94
C ILE A 169 22.17 -8.15 0.19
N THR A 170 21.74 -8.36 1.44
CA THR A 170 22.39 -7.75 2.62
C THR A 170 23.18 -8.75 3.45
N GLY A 171 22.94 -10.05 3.30
CA GLY A 171 23.51 -11.11 4.13
C GLY A 171 22.97 -11.16 5.56
N LYS A 172 21.87 -10.46 5.86
CA LYS A 172 21.27 -10.37 7.21
C LYS A 172 19.95 -11.15 7.29
N PRO A 173 19.55 -11.62 8.49
CA PRO A 173 18.20 -12.13 8.71
C PRO A 173 17.14 -11.09 8.31
N ASP A 174 16.14 -11.51 7.54
CA ASP A 174 15.03 -10.66 7.07
C ASP A 174 13.80 -11.52 6.78
N TYR A 175 12.67 -10.89 6.50
CA TYR A 175 11.50 -11.58 5.93
C TYR A 175 11.70 -11.80 4.43
N ILE A 176 11.60 -13.06 4.00
CA ILE A 176 11.55 -13.49 2.61
C ILE A 176 10.07 -13.53 2.19
N PRO A 177 9.61 -12.61 1.33
CA PRO A 177 8.21 -12.52 0.95
C PRO A 177 7.80 -13.63 -0.02
N ASP A 178 6.53 -14.00 0.04
CA ASP A 178 5.94 -15.01 -0.85
C ASP A 178 5.86 -14.58 -2.32
N ALA A 179 5.88 -13.27 -2.55
CA ALA A 179 5.84 -12.67 -3.87
C ALA A 179 6.50 -11.28 -3.83
N TYR A 180 6.95 -10.82 -4.99
CA TYR A 180 7.47 -9.46 -5.18
C TYR A 180 6.60 -8.70 -6.19
N PRO A 181 6.56 -7.36 -6.07
CA PRO A 181 5.87 -6.51 -7.04
C PRO A 181 6.27 -6.79 -8.49
N ARG A 182 5.27 -6.72 -9.36
CA ARG A 182 5.41 -6.74 -10.82
C ARG A 182 5.44 -5.32 -11.38
N ASN A 183 5.60 -5.23 -12.69
CA ASN A 183 5.39 -4.00 -13.45
C ASN A 183 6.42 -2.93 -13.10
N ILE A 184 7.70 -3.34 -13.02
CA ILE A 184 8.77 -2.46 -12.55
C ILE A 184 9.04 -1.33 -13.53
N ARG A 185 8.88 -1.56 -14.85
CA ARG A 185 9.15 -0.54 -15.88
C ARG A 185 7.95 0.31 -16.29
N TYR A 186 6.75 -0.27 -16.34
CA TYR A 186 5.49 0.44 -16.62
C TYR A 186 4.30 -0.51 -16.41
N ALA A 187 3.09 0.04 -16.38
CA ALA A 187 1.87 -0.75 -16.21
C ALA A 187 1.72 -1.82 -17.31
N SER A 188 1.48 -3.07 -16.91
CA SER A 188 1.25 -4.22 -17.80
C SER A 188 2.49 -4.80 -18.49
N ASP A 189 3.71 -4.39 -18.11
CA ASP A 189 4.93 -4.95 -18.69
C ASP A 189 5.30 -6.33 -18.14
N MET A 190 4.68 -6.73 -17.03
CA MET A 190 4.84 -8.01 -16.34
C MET A 190 6.28 -8.31 -15.89
N SER A 191 7.16 -7.32 -15.87
CA SER A 191 8.54 -7.48 -15.43
C SER A 191 8.62 -7.73 -13.93
N HIS A 192 9.57 -8.58 -13.55
CA HIS A 192 9.95 -8.87 -12.19
C HIS A 192 11.46 -8.66 -12.04
N LEU A 193 11.87 -7.94 -11.00
CA LEU A 193 13.29 -7.88 -10.64
C LEU A 193 13.68 -9.01 -9.68
N PHE A 194 12.77 -9.34 -8.76
CA PHE A 194 12.92 -10.42 -7.79
C PHE A 194 11.81 -11.43 -7.98
N VAL A 195 12.15 -12.72 -7.86
CA VAL A 195 11.22 -13.84 -7.92
C VAL A 195 11.51 -14.77 -6.74
N LYS A 196 10.48 -15.46 -6.24
CA LYS A 196 10.62 -16.39 -5.12
C LYS A 196 11.27 -17.73 -5.50
N GLU A 197 11.48 -18.00 -6.80
CA GLU A 197 11.83 -19.33 -7.33
C GLU A 197 12.61 -20.22 -6.36
N GLU A 198 11.96 -21.32 -5.95
CA GLU A 198 12.57 -22.37 -5.15
C GLU A 198 13.52 -23.17 -6.04
N VAL A 199 14.68 -22.61 -6.36
CA VAL A 199 15.75 -23.40 -6.95
C VAL A 199 16.36 -24.22 -5.82
N GLN A 200 15.73 -25.35 -5.47
CA GLN A 200 16.31 -26.35 -4.58
C GLN A 200 17.49 -27.02 -5.27
N LEU A 201 18.66 -26.39 -5.22
CA LEU A 201 19.91 -27.11 -5.37
C LEU A 201 20.17 -27.84 -4.04
N ASN A 202 20.37 -29.15 -4.12
CA ASN A 202 20.54 -30.07 -2.98
C ASN A 202 21.77 -29.74 -2.11
N CYS A 203 21.80 -28.58 -1.43
CA CYS A 203 22.78 -28.12 -0.43
C CYS A 203 22.81 -26.59 -0.22
N MET A 204 22.04 -25.78 -0.95
CA MET A 204 22.10 -24.31 -0.82
C MET A 204 20.82 -23.75 -0.18
N GLU A 205 20.98 -22.86 0.81
CA GLU A 205 19.86 -22.05 1.29
C GLU A 205 19.26 -21.24 0.12
N ASN A 206 17.94 -21.10 0.06
CA ASN A 206 17.27 -20.28 -0.95
C ASN A 206 17.68 -18.81 -0.79
N LEU A 207 18.66 -18.38 -1.59
CA LEU A 207 19.16 -17.00 -1.60
C LEU A 207 18.17 -16.09 -2.35
N THR A 208 17.22 -15.54 -1.60
CA THR A 208 16.19 -14.62 -2.11
C THR A 208 16.30 -13.25 -1.45
N ALA A 209 15.76 -12.23 -2.11
CA ALA A 209 15.86 -10.85 -1.63
C ALA A 209 14.96 -10.63 -0.40
N GLY A 210 15.53 -10.24 0.73
CA GLY A 210 14.72 -9.84 1.88
C GLY A 210 13.80 -8.66 1.57
N TYR A 211 12.61 -8.65 2.17
CA TYR A 211 11.53 -7.70 1.93
C TYR A 211 12.00 -6.25 1.99
N THR A 212 12.77 -5.91 3.04
CA THR A 212 13.25 -4.55 3.26
C THR A 212 14.13 -4.08 2.11
N ALA A 213 15.14 -4.87 1.75
CA ALA A 213 16.05 -4.52 0.67
C ALA A 213 15.35 -4.49 -0.70
N ALA A 214 14.46 -5.45 -0.95
CA ALA A 214 13.68 -5.53 -2.17
C ALA A 214 12.79 -4.28 -2.34
N GLN A 215 11.98 -3.92 -1.34
CA GLN A 215 11.12 -2.72 -1.38
C GLN A 215 11.92 -1.45 -1.69
N LYS A 216 13.04 -1.23 -0.99
CA LYS A 216 13.88 -0.04 -1.24
C LYS A 216 14.33 0.07 -2.68
N ILE A 217 14.81 -1.04 -3.24
CA ILE A 217 15.30 -1.10 -4.62
C ILE A 217 14.15 -0.89 -5.61
N LEU A 218 13.05 -1.62 -5.42
CA LEU A 218 11.90 -1.58 -6.32
C LEU A 218 11.25 -0.19 -6.34
N HIS A 219 11.06 0.43 -5.18
CA HIS A 219 10.40 1.74 -5.10
C HIS A 219 11.23 2.85 -5.74
N VAL A 220 12.56 2.80 -5.60
CA VAL A 220 13.45 3.73 -6.31
C VAL A 220 13.31 3.54 -7.82
N LEU A 221 13.36 2.30 -8.32
CA LEU A 221 13.22 2.04 -9.75
C LEU A 221 11.86 2.50 -10.27
N GLN A 222 10.76 2.18 -9.57
CA GLN A 222 9.40 2.62 -9.94
C GLN A 222 9.27 4.15 -9.94
N SER A 223 9.89 4.84 -8.97
CA SER A 223 9.86 6.32 -8.91
C SER A 223 10.52 6.99 -10.11
N MET A 224 11.57 6.37 -10.68
CA MET A 224 12.28 6.91 -11.85
C MET A 224 11.42 6.89 -13.11
N ILE A 225 10.42 6.02 -13.16
CA ILE A 225 9.51 5.89 -14.30
C ILE A 225 8.34 6.85 -14.17
N TRP A 226 7.72 6.93 -12.99
CA TRP A 226 6.61 7.87 -12.78
C TRP A 226 7.03 9.32 -13.02
N ALA A 227 8.27 9.68 -12.67
CA ALA A 227 8.82 10.99 -12.99
C ALA A 227 8.90 11.30 -14.51
N GLY A 228 8.86 10.28 -15.38
CA GLY A 228 8.89 10.43 -16.83
C GLY A 228 7.52 10.34 -17.52
N GLU A 229 6.44 10.02 -16.81
CA GLU A 229 5.07 10.03 -17.37
C GLU A 229 4.40 11.41 -17.27
N ASP A 230 4.92 12.30 -16.42
CA ASP A 230 4.43 13.68 -16.22
C ASP A 230 5.15 14.71 -17.13
N SER A 231 5.96 14.26 -18.11
CA SER A 231 6.70 15.10 -19.08
C SER A 231 6.21 14.99 -20.51
#